data_AF-A0A2N7QRG2-F1
#
_entry.id   AF-A0A2N7QRG2-F1
#
_cell.length_a   1.000
_cell.length_b   1.000
_cell.length_c   1.000
_cell.angle_alpha   90.00
_cell.angle_beta   90.00
_cell.angle_gamma   90.00
#
_symmetry.space_group_name_H-M   'P 1'
#
loop_
_entity.id
_entity.type
_entity.pdbx_description
1 polymer ?
#
loop_
_entity_poly.entity_id
_entity_poly.type
_entity_poly.pdbx_seq_one_letter_code
_entity_poly.pdbx_strand_id
1 'polypeptide(L)'
;MKPHTTNPTSPTIGIEEAAEILRCGVAVVREIIDTGELPALQLTQRHWVLLRDDVVDYIRSKAREQAKVRQVEHAKRNAPRPPVPAPQHKPGEVRRRKPLPDLDACDIANGICTK
;
A
#
# COMPACT_ATOMS: atom_id res chain seq x y z
N MET A 1 31.65 1.78 7.56
CA MET A 1 30.89 0.88 6.67
C MET A 1 31.65 0.85 5.35
N LYS A 2 32.09 -0.33 4.88
CA LYS A 2 32.84 -0.43 3.62
C LYS A 2 31.83 -0.30 2.47
N PRO A 3 32.12 0.47 1.41
CA PRO A 3 31.28 0.46 0.22
C PRO A 3 31.40 -0.91 -0.43
N HIS A 4 30.31 -1.68 -0.45
CA HIS A 4 30.21 -2.82 -1.33
C HIS A 4 30.07 -2.27 -2.75
N THR A 5 31.00 -2.64 -3.62
CA THR A 5 31.00 -2.22 -5.02
C THR A 5 29.81 -2.88 -5.70
N THR A 6 28.66 -2.20 -5.73
CA THR A 6 27.49 -2.59 -6.51
C THR A 6 27.88 -2.61 -7.98
N ASN A 7 28.03 -3.79 -8.58
CA ASN A 7 28.00 -3.90 -10.03
C ASN A 7 26.56 -4.25 -10.43
N PRO A 8 25.73 -3.26 -10.83
CA PRO A 8 24.32 -3.47 -11.15
C PRO A 8 24.12 -4.19 -12.48
N THR A 9 25.05 -5.03 -12.92
CA THR A 9 25.03 -5.72 -14.21
C THR A 9 25.30 -7.22 -14.08
N SER A 10 25.75 -7.70 -12.92
CA SER A 10 25.98 -9.13 -12.71
C SER A 10 24.64 -9.90 -12.66
N PRO A 11 24.53 -11.06 -13.34
CA PRO A 11 23.33 -11.89 -13.30
C PRO A 11 23.13 -12.56 -11.93
N THR A 12 24.22 -12.87 -11.23
CA THR A 12 24.23 -13.41 -9.87
C THR A 12 24.54 -12.31 -8.87
N ILE A 13 23.79 -12.29 -7.78
CA ILE A 13 23.87 -11.28 -6.72
C ILE A 13 23.94 -11.93 -5.34
N GLY A 14 24.52 -11.21 -4.38
CA GLY A 14 24.54 -11.62 -2.96
C GLY A 14 23.27 -11.21 -2.19
N ILE A 15 23.18 -11.60 -0.91
CA ILE A 15 22.06 -11.20 -0.04
C ILE A 15 22.05 -9.69 0.16
N GLU A 16 23.22 -9.07 0.36
CA GLU A 16 23.34 -7.64 0.57
C GLU A 16 22.81 -6.85 -0.64
N GLU A 17 23.17 -7.28 -1.85
CA GLU A 17 22.68 -6.67 -3.10
C GLU A 17 21.17 -6.91 -3.30
N ALA A 18 20.68 -8.11 -2.99
CA ALA A 18 19.24 -8.39 -3.02
C ALA A 18 18.47 -7.49 -2.05
N ALA A 19 19.01 -7.23 -0.85
CA ALA A 19 18.42 -6.33 0.14
C ALA A 19 18.32 -4.89 -0.39
N GLU A 20 19.32 -4.43 -1.15
CA GLU A 20 19.27 -3.12 -1.79
C GLU A 20 18.24 -3.02 -2.90
N ILE A 21 18.10 -4.06 -3.72
CA ILE A 21 17.08 -4.13 -4.77
C ILE A 21 15.68 -4.12 -4.15
N LEU A 22 15.48 -4.91 -3.09
CA LEU A 22 14.21 -5.01 -2.38
C LEU A 22 13.95 -3.83 -1.43
N ARG A 23 14.95 -2.97 -1.20
CA ARG A 23 14.92 -1.86 -0.24
C ARG A 23 14.48 -2.30 1.16
N CYS A 24 14.98 -3.44 1.61
CA CYS A 24 14.69 -4.00 2.93
C CYS A 24 15.98 -4.37 3.68
N GLY A 25 15.85 -4.78 4.94
CA GLY A 25 17.00 -5.22 5.73
C GLY A 25 17.49 -6.62 5.29
N VAL A 26 18.79 -6.87 5.40
CA VAL A 26 19.43 -8.18 5.11
C VAL A 26 18.77 -9.32 5.90
N ALA A 27 18.33 -9.06 7.13
CA ALA A 27 17.61 -10.03 7.96
C ALA A 27 16.29 -10.48 7.32
N VAL A 28 15.56 -9.55 6.70
CA VAL A 28 14.27 -9.84 6.03
C VAL A 28 14.52 -10.68 4.79
N VAL A 29 15.54 -10.36 3.99
CA VAL A 29 15.90 -11.18 2.81
C VAL A 29 16.24 -12.60 3.23
N ARG A 30 16.99 -12.76 4.33
CA ARG A 30 17.30 -14.08 4.87
C ARG A 30 16.06 -14.85 5.28
N GLU A 31 15.10 -14.21 5.95
CA GLU A 31 13.82 -14.84 6.30
C GLU A 31 13.02 -15.27 5.05
N ILE A 32 13.02 -14.46 3.98
CA ILE A 32 12.35 -14.80 2.71
C ILE A 32 13.03 -16.02 2.06
N ILE A 33 14.36 -16.13 2.17
CA ILE A 33 15.11 -17.32 1.71
C ILE A 33 14.78 -18.53 2.59
N ASP A 34 14.79 -18.37 3.91
CA ASP A 34 14.53 -19.45 4.88
C ASP A 34 13.09 -20.00 4.77
N THR A 35 12.13 -19.14 4.42
CA THR A 35 10.74 -19.54 4.10
C THR A 35 10.60 -20.22 2.73
N GLY A 36 11.63 -20.13 1.88
CA GLY A 36 11.64 -20.70 0.54
C GLY A 36 10.85 -19.90 -0.49
N GLU A 37 10.44 -18.66 -0.18
CA GLU A 37 9.74 -17.80 -1.14
C GLU A 37 10.66 -17.27 -2.24
N LEU A 38 11.95 -17.09 -1.92
CA LEU A 38 12.96 -16.62 -2.86
C LEU A 38 14.03 -17.71 -3.06
N PRO A 39 14.25 -18.18 -4.30
CA PRO A 39 15.23 -19.22 -4.56
C PRO A 39 16.64 -18.66 -4.36
N ALA A 40 17.42 -19.36 -3.54
CA ALA A 40 18.81 -19.01 -3.27
C ALA A 40 19.68 -20.27 -3.17
N LEU A 41 20.90 -20.18 -3.68
CA LEU A 41 21.89 -21.23 -3.59
C LEU A 41 22.86 -20.94 -2.44
N GLN A 42 22.96 -21.86 -1.48
CA GLN A 42 23.95 -21.79 -0.42
C GLN A 42 25.27 -22.42 -0.91
N LEU A 43 26.28 -21.59 -1.18
CA LEU A 43 27.62 -22.06 -1.60
C LEU A 43 28.53 -22.35 -0.41
N THR A 44 28.32 -21.66 0.70
CA THR A 44 29.10 -21.82 1.95
C THR A 44 28.20 -21.48 3.12
N GLN A 45 28.60 -21.83 4.35
CA GLN A 45 27.87 -21.51 5.58
C GLN A 45 27.41 -20.04 5.67
N ARG A 46 28.18 -19.10 5.12
CA ARG A 46 27.88 -17.66 5.15
C ARG A 46 27.44 -17.06 3.80
N HIS A 47 27.70 -17.74 2.68
CA HIS A 47 27.51 -17.14 1.35
C HIS A 47 26.32 -17.77 0.65
N TRP A 48 25.31 -16.94 0.42
CA TRP A 48 24.17 -17.26 -0.42
C TRP A 48 24.25 -16.44 -1.68
N VAL A 49 23.94 -17.10 -2.79
CA VAL A 49 23.91 -16.50 -4.11
C VAL A 49 22.51 -16.62 -4.66
N LEU A 50 22.00 -15.51 -5.17
CA LEU A 50 20.70 -15.42 -5.80
C LEU A 50 20.87 -15.00 -7.25
N LEU A 51 19.90 -15.33 -8.08
CA LEU A 51 19.80 -14.74 -9.40
C LEU A 51 19.02 -13.43 -9.29
N ARG A 52 19.49 -12.43 -10.02
CA ARG A 52 18.81 -11.14 -10.07
C ARG A 52 17.40 -11.26 -10.64
N ASP A 53 17.23 -12.09 -11.66
CA ASP A 53 15.94 -12.28 -12.32
C ASP A 53 14.90 -12.84 -11.35
N ASP A 54 15.29 -13.78 -10.49
CA ASP A 54 14.42 -14.34 -9.45
C ASP A 54 13.98 -13.28 -8.43
N VAL A 55 14.87 -12.37 -8.03
CA VAL A 55 14.51 -11.25 -7.15
C VAL A 55 13.51 -10.30 -7.81
N VAL A 56 13.70 -10.01 -9.09
CA VAL A 56 12.76 -9.16 -9.85
C VAL A 56 11.42 -9.87 -10.06
N ASP A 57 11.41 -11.16 -10.33
CA ASP A 57 10.20 -11.95 -10.50
C ASP A 57 9.43 -12.11 -9.19
N TYR A 58 10.12 -12.22 -8.07
CA TYR A 58 9.52 -12.13 -6.74
C TYR A 58 8.77 -10.79 -6.55
N ILE A 59 9.41 -9.66 -6.87
CA ILE A 59 8.76 -8.34 -6.82
C ILE A 59 7.52 -8.30 -7.72
N ARG A 60 7.63 -8.79 -8.95
CA ARG A 60 6.51 -8.82 -9.91
C ARG A 60 5.34 -9.65 -9.39
N SER A 61 5.61 -10.80 -8.79
CA SER A 61 4.58 -11.68 -8.23
C SER A 61 3.85 -11.01 -7.06
N LYS A 62 4.61 -10.56 -6.04
CA LYS A 62 4.04 -9.92 -4.85
C LYS A 62 3.32 -8.62 -5.18
N ALA A 63 3.84 -7.81 -6.12
CA ALA A 63 3.18 -6.58 -6.55
C ALA A 63 1.82 -6.85 -7.21
N ARG A 64 1.70 -7.90 -8.03
CA ARG A 64 0.43 -8.30 -8.66
C ARG A 64 -0.57 -8.79 -7.63
N GLU A 65 -0.14 -9.60 -6.67
CA GLU A 65 -0.98 -10.06 -5.57
C GLU A 65 -1.52 -8.88 -4.75
N GLN A 66 -0.63 -7.97 -4.32
CA GLN A 66 -1.03 -6.76 -3.60
C GLN A 66 -1.97 -5.86 -4.42
N ALA A 67 -1.73 -5.72 -5.73
CA ALA A 67 -2.61 -4.97 -6.62
C ALA A 67 -4.02 -5.58 -6.69
N LYS A 68 -4.14 -6.90 -6.78
CA LYS A 68 -5.43 -7.60 -6.75
C LYS A 68 -6.16 -7.37 -5.43
N VAL A 69 -5.46 -7.46 -4.30
CA VAL A 69 -6.05 -7.18 -2.98
C VAL A 69 -6.56 -5.75 -2.91
N ARG A 70 -5.77 -4.77 -3.36
CA ARG A 70 -6.20 -3.35 -3.40
C ARG A 70 -7.41 -3.14 -4.31
N GLN A 71 -7.50 -3.83 -5.44
CA GLN A 71 -8.67 -3.75 -6.33
C GLN A 71 -9.93 -4.25 -5.64
N VAL A 72 -9.86 -5.41 -4.95
CA VAL A 72 -10.98 -5.98 -4.22
C VAL A 72 -11.43 -5.05 -3.09
N GLU A 73 -10.48 -4.54 -2.29
CA GLU A 73 -10.79 -3.62 -1.20
C GLU A 73 -11.37 -2.29 -1.69
N HIS A 74 -10.88 -1.77 -2.82
CA HIS A 74 -11.43 -0.59 -3.45
C HIS A 74 -12.85 -0.82 -4.00
N ALA A 75 -13.11 -1.98 -4.61
CA ALA A 75 -14.43 -2.36 -5.07
C ALA A 75 -15.42 -2.51 -3.90
N LYS A 76 -15.02 -3.12 -2.79
CA LYS A 76 -15.84 -3.19 -1.56
C LYS A 76 -16.17 -1.81 -1.01
N ARG A 77 -15.15 -0.94 -0.91
CA ARG A 77 -15.31 0.42 -0.38
C ARG A 77 -16.23 1.29 -1.25
N ASN A 78 -16.14 1.13 -2.56
CA ASN A 78 -16.91 1.94 -3.52
C ASN A 78 -18.17 1.23 -4.03
N ALA A 79 -18.52 0.07 -3.47
CA ALA A 79 -19.76 -0.60 -3.81
C ALA A 79 -20.94 0.35 -3.53
N PRO A 80 -21.92 0.46 -4.43
CA PRO A 80 -23.11 1.26 -4.18
C PRO A 80 -23.74 0.82 -2.86
N ARG A 81 -23.86 1.76 -1.91
CA ARG A 81 -24.53 1.48 -0.65
C ARG A 81 -25.94 0.96 -1.00
N PRO A 82 -26.39 -0.16 -0.43
CA PRO A 82 -27.75 -0.61 -0.66
C PRO A 82 -28.72 0.55 -0.37
N PRO A 83 -29.77 0.72 -1.18
CA PRO A 83 -30.72 1.79 -0.98
C PRO A 83 -31.22 1.68 0.46
N VAL A 84 -30.92 2.70 1.27
CA VAL A 84 -31.46 2.79 2.62
C VAL A 84 -32.97 2.80 2.42
N PRO A 85 -33.73 1.86 3.02
CA PRO A 85 -35.17 1.85 2.87
C PRO A 85 -35.68 3.24 3.24
N ALA A 86 -36.40 3.86 2.31
CA ALA A 86 -36.93 5.20 2.51
C ALA A 86 -37.66 5.24 3.86
N PRO A 87 -37.42 6.26 4.71
CA PRO A 87 -38.13 6.37 5.97
C PRO A 87 -39.63 6.35 5.65
N GLN A 88 -40.33 5.38 6.24
CA GLN A 88 -41.77 5.21 6.07
C GLN A 88 -42.46 6.39 6.76
N HIS A 89 -42.63 7.49 6.04
CA HIS A 89 -43.36 8.65 6.53
C HIS A 89 -44.82 8.25 6.69
N LYS A 90 -45.30 8.17 7.94
CA LYS A 90 -46.73 8.09 8.23
C LYS A 90 -47.40 9.34 7.63
N PRO A 91 -48.49 9.21 6.86
CA PRO A 91 -49.25 10.36 6.39
C PRO A 91 -49.92 11.01 7.60
N GLY A 92 -49.48 12.21 8.00
CA GLY A 92 -50.15 12.91 9.10
C GLY A 92 -49.46 14.11 9.73
N GLU A 93 -48.16 14.35 9.54
CA GLU A 93 -47.50 15.45 10.25
C GLU A 93 -46.79 16.42 9.31
N VAL A 94 -47.42 17.58 9.11
CA VAL A 94 -46.83 18.74 8.43
C VAL A 94 -45.72 19.29 9.32
N ARG A 95 -44.51 18.73 9.19
CA ARG A 95 -43.31 19.33 9.79
C ARG A 95 -43.06 20.68 9.11
N ARG A 96 -43.27 21.76 9.87
CA ARG A 96 -42.79 23.11 9.50
C ARG A 96 -41.29 23.01 9.24
N ARG A 97 -40.88 23.11 7.97
CA ARG A 97 -39.46 23.19 7.61
C ARG A 97 -38.93 24.48 8.22
N LYS A 98 -37.93 24.38 9.11
CA LYS A 98 -37.12 25.56 9.45
C LYS A 98 -36.48 26.04 8.15
N PRO A 99 -36.44 27.36 7.89
CA PRO A 99 -35.70 27.88 6.74
C PRO A 99 -34.26 27.38 6.83
N LEU A 100 -33.69 27.01 5.68
CA LEU A 100 -32.30 26.56 5.61
C LEU A 100 -31.40 27.63 6.26
N PRO A 101 -30.45 27.24 7.10
CA PRO A 101 -29.46 28.19 7.60
C PRO A 101 -28.70 28.79 6.41
N ASP A 102 -28.62 30.11 6.41
CA ASP A 102 -27.94 30.88 5.38
C ASP A 102 -26.43 30.64 5.45
N LEU A 103 -25.82 30.23 4.34
CA LEU A 103 -24.40 29.89 4.24
C LEU A 103 -23.52 31.15 4.20
N ASP A 104 -24.07 32.27 3.74
CA ASP A 104 -23.35 33.55 3.65
C ASP A 104 -23.05 34.14 5.05
N ALA A 105 -23.75 33.67 6.09
CA ALA A 105 -23.49 34.06 7.48
C ALA A 105 -22.31 33.31 8.12
N CYS A 106 -21.80 32.24 7.50
CA CYS A 106 -20.76 31.37 8.08
C CYS A 106 -19.36 31.60 7.51
N ASP A 107 -19.12 32.61 6.68
CA ASP A 107 -17.82 32.85 6.05
C ASP A 107 -16.79 33.61 6.92
N ILE A 108 -16.91 33.55 8.25
CA ILE A 108 -15.93 34.17 9.15
C ILE A 108 -15.60 33.27 10.34
N ALA A 109 -14.69 32.32 10.12
CA ALA A 109 -13.79 31.86 11.17
C ALA A 109 -12.53 31.20 10.59
N ASN A 110 -11.76 31.93 9.79
CA ASN A 110 -10.29 31.92 9.87
C ASN A 110 -9.71 33.21 9.25
N GLY A 111 -9.74 34.28 10.05
CA GLY A 111 -8.65 35.23 10.18
C GLY A 111 -8.50 36.34 9.15
N ILE A 112 -8.99 37.54 9.46
CA ILE A 112 -8.23 38.66 10.07
C ILE A 112 -9.02 39.96 9.83
N CYS A 113 -9.28 40.66 10.93
CA CYS A 113 -9.84 42.01 11.01
C CYS A 113 -8.85 43.06 10.49
N THR A 114 -9.30 44.04 9.68
CA THR A 114 -8.70 45.38 9.65
C THR A 114 -9.67 46.48 9.21
N LYS A 115 -9.97 47.36 10.18
CA LYS A 115 -10.33 48.80 10.17
C LYS A 115 -11.54 49.29 9.37
#